data_AF-A0A970GJM5-F1
#
_entry.id   AF-A0A970GJM5-F1
#
_cell.length_a   1.000
_cell.length_b   1.000
_cell.length_c   1.000
_cell.angle_alpha   90.00
_cell.angle_beta   90.00
_cell.angle_gamma   90.00
#
_symmetry.space_group_name_H-M   'P 1'
#
loop_
_entity.id
_entity.type
_entity.pdbx_description
1 polymer ?
#
loop_
_entity_poly.entity_id
_entity_poly.type
_entity_poly.pdbx_seq_one_letter_code
_entity_poly.pdbx_strand_id
1 'polypeptide(L)' 'PIDILVNNTPVARGEVVVVGEQFGVRITEIASTTDRIKTLE' A
#
# COMPACT_ATOMS: atom_id res chain seq x y z
N PRO A 1 4.13 -1.25 -10.73
CA PRO A 1 3.34 -1.39 -9.47
C PRO A 1 4.09 -2.22 -8.44
N ILE A 2 4.21 -1.72 -7.21
CA ILE A 2 4.77 -2.41 -6.05
C ILE A 2 3.63 -2.85 -5.12
N ASP A 3 3.82 -4.00 -4.45
CA ASP A 3 2.91 -4.46 -3.41
C ASP A 3 3.27 -3.79 -2.07
N ILE A 4 2.25 -3.35 -1.35
CA ILE A 4 2.37 -2.74 -0.03
C ILE A 4 1.79 -3.74 0.97
N LEU A 5 2.62 -4.18 1.90
CA LEU A 5 2.27 -5.21 2.87
C LEU A 5 2.24 -4.66 4.29
N VAL A 6 1.34 -5.19 5.10
CA VAL A 6 1.34 -5.05 6.56
C VAL A 6 1.37 -6.46 7.14
N ASN A 7 2.30 -6.75 8.03
CA ASN A 7 2.47 -8.09 8.61
C ASN A 7 2.51 -9.21 7.54
N ASN A 8 3.32 -9.02 6.49
CA ASN A 8 3.44 -9.95 5.36
C ASN A 8 2.15 -10.20 4.56
N THR A 9 1.09 -9.42 4.78
CA THR A 9 -0.16 -9.52 4.03
C THR A 9 -0.34 -8.31 3.10
N PRO A 10 -0.62 -8.51 1.81
CA PRO A 10 -0.80 -7.41 0.87
C PRO A 10 -2.08 -6.63 1.16
N VAL A 11 -1.96 -5.30 1.30
CA VAL A 11 -3.07 -4.39 1.63
C VAL A 11 -3.31 -3.32 0.56
N ALA A 12 -2.34 -3.04 -0.30
CA ALA A 12 -2.45 -2.06 -1.36
C ALA A 12 -1.43 -2.32 -2.47
N ARG A 13 -1.66 -1.68 -3.62
CA ARG A 13 -0.68 -1.52 -4.69
C ARG A 13 -0.40 -0.05 -4.92
N GLY A 14 0.81 0.24 -5.33
CA GLY A 14 1.20 1.60 -5.64
C GLY A 14 2.37 1.71 -6.59
N GLU A 15 2.80 2.94 -6.78
CA GLU A 15 3.91 3.29 -7.65
C GLU A 15 4.84 4.24 -6.90
N VAL A 16 6.16 4.08 -7.12
CA VAL A 16 7.16 4.99 -6.57
C VAL A 16 7.09 6.29 -7.36
N VAL A 17 6.96 7.40 -6.63
CA VAL A 17 6.92 8.74 -7.19
C VAL A 17 8.00 9.60 -6.54
N VAL A 18 8.48 10.59 -7.29
CA VAL A 18 9.39 11.62 -6.78
C VAL A 18 8.70 12.96 -6.93
N VAL A 19 8.64 13.72 -5.83
CA VAL A 19 8.06 15.06 -5.79
C VAL A 19 9.12 16.01 -5.26
N GLY A 20 9.67 16.83 -6.16
CA GLY A 20 10.88 17.61 -5.86
C GLY A 20 12.05 16.68 -5.54
N GLU A 21 12.54 16.75 -4.31
CA GLU A 21 13.63 15.90 -3.80
C GLU A 21 13.14 14.78 -2.88
N GLN A 22 11.82 14.60 -2.74
CA GLN A 22 11.23 13.61 -1.85
C GLN A 22 10.74 12.38 -2.62
N PHE A 23 11.05 11.19 -2.09
CA PHE A 23 10.47 9.93 -2.55
C PHE A 23 9.15 9.67 -1.83
N GLY A 24 8.17 9.16 -2.56
CA GLY A 24 6.89 8.73 -2.02
C GLY A 24 6.35 7.50 -2.75
N VAL A 25 5.29 6.93 -2.19
CA VAL A 25 4.52 5.86 -2.84
C VAL A 25 3.10 6.36 -3.04
N ARG A 26 2.65 6.43 -4.30
CA ARG A 26 1.27 6.77 -4.63
C ARG A 26 0.44 5.49 -4.67
N ILE A 27 -0.61 5.43 -3.86
CA ILE A 27 -1.55 4.30 -3.84
C ILE A 27 -2.39 4.32 -5.12
N THR A 28 -2.42 3.21 -5.85
CA THR A 28 -3.25 3.01 -7.04
C THR A 28 -4.46 2.14 -6.74
N GLU A 29 -4.30 1.15 -5.88
CA GLU A 29 -5.37 0.24 -5.44
C GLU A 29 -5.22 -0.03 -3.94
N ILE A 30 -6.34 -0.09 -3.22
CA ILE A 30 -6.34 -0.37 -1.78
C ILE A 30 -7.39 -1.45 -1.47
N ALA A 31 -7.01 -2.42 -0.64
CA ALA A 31 -7.93 -3.45 -0.17
C ALA A 31 -9.07 -2.84 0.65
N SER A 32 -10.22 -3.53 0.67
CA SER A 32 -11.39 -3.07 1.42
C SER A 32 -11.06 -2.93 2.92
N THR A 33 -11.77 -2.04 3.61
CA THR A 33 -11.57 -1.85 5.06
C THR A 33 -11.74 -3.15 5.83
N THR A 34 -12.71 -3.99 5.44
CA THR A 34 -12.94 -5.30 6.06
C THR A 34 -11.74 -6.23 5.87
N ASP A 35 -11.18 -6.28 4.67
CA ASP A 35 -10.03 -7.16 4.40
C ASP A 35 -8.75 -6.66 5.09
N ARG A 36 -8.57 -5.34 5.20
CA ARG A 36 -7.46 -4.73 5.95
C ARG A 36 -7.50 -4.99 7.45
N ILE A 37 -8.69 -5.13 8.04
CA ILE A 37 -8.83 -5.38 9.48
C ILE A 37 -8.57 -6.86 9.79
N LYS A 38 -9.00 -7.78 8.92
CA LYS A 38 -8.75 -9.23 9.08
C LYS A 38 -7.26 -9.57 9.19
N THR A 39 -6.36 -8.74 8.66
CA THR A 39 -4.91 -8.96 8.72
C THR A 39 -4.26 -8.47 10.03
N LEU A 40 -5.05 -7.86 10.92
CA LEU A 40 -4.59 -7.35 12.22
C LEU A 40 -5.06 -8.24 13.39
N GLU A 41 -5.95 -9.20 13.14
CA GLU A 41 -6.40 -10.21 14.11
C GLU A 41 -5.41 -11.38 14.26
#